data_AF-A0A844ECM0-F1
#
_entry.id   AF-A0A844ECM0-F1
#
_cell.length_a   1.000
_cell.length_b   1.000
_cell.length_c   1.000
_cell.angle_alpha   90.00
_cell.angle_beta   90.00
_cell.angle_gamma   90.00
#
_symmetry.space_group_name_H-M   'P 1'
#
loop_
_entity.id
_entity.type
_entity.pdbx_description
1 polymer ?
#
loop_
_entity_poly.entity_id
_entity_poly.type
_entity_poly.pdbx_seq_one_letter_code
_entity_poly.pdbx_strand_id
1 'polypeptide(L)'
;SGIWYTDDIEINDSTIQAPKILRRSSRITLDHDHFSDAEETLWNCRDIKMTHVQANGDYFGMNSENIYVDHMNLVGNYVFDGAKNVEVHNSTFVSKDAFWNCENVTIFDSTINGEYLAWNTKNITFVNCTIESDQGLCYIDHLTMRNCRLLRTDLAFEYCSDIDADINSTIMSVKNPISGTIHAHAIDDVILDPTKIDPSQTKIITDNKLNKKETA
;
A
#
# COMPACT_ATOMS: atom_id res chain seq x y z
N SER A 1 -10.27 -28.14 -5.08
CA SER A 1 -9.59 -28.08 -6.39
C SER A 1 -9.55 -26.63 -6.83
N GLY A 2 -8.48 -26.18 -7.49
CA GLY A 2 -8.31 -24.80 -7.95
C GLY A 2 -8.62 -24.61 -9.44
N ILE A 3 -8.97 -23.40 -9.84
CA ILE A 3 -9.10 -22.92 -11.23
C ILE A 3 -7.76 -22.29 -11.64
N TRP A 4 -6.87 -23.11 -12.19
CA TRP A 4 -5.50 -22.70 -12.51
C TRP A 4 -5.25 -22.75 -14.02
N TYR A 5 -4.30 -21.96 -14.51
CA TYR A 5 -3.92 -21.95 -15.93
C TYR A 5 -5.11 -21.73 -16.87
N THR A 6 -6.08 -20.97 -16.39
CA THR A 6 -7.35 -20.75 -17.08
C THR A 6 -7.42 -19.29 -17.51
N ASP A 7 -8.10 -19.05 -18.61
CA ASP A 7 -8.23 -17.73 -19.21
C ASP A 7 -9.72 -17.42 -19.38
N ASP A 8 -10.07 -16.14 -19.28
CA ASP A 8 -11.46 -15.64 -19.37
C ASP A 8 -12.35 -16.23 -18.26
N ILE A 9 -12.10 -15.78 -17.04
CA ILE A 9 -12.78 -16.22 -15.83
C ILE A 9 -13.68 -15.09 -15.35
N GLU A 10 -14.95 -15.43 -15.13
CA GLU A 10 -15.91 -14.54 -14.50
C GLU A 10 -16.54 -15.27 -13.31
N ILE A 11 -16.44 -14.67 -12.13
CA ILE A 11 -17.11 -15.13 -10.93
C ILE A 11 -17.90 -13.93 -10.40
N ASN A 12 -19.20 -14.14 -10.19
CA ASN A 12 -20.12 -13.12 -9.75
C ASN A 12 -21.02 -13.65 -8.63
N ASP A 13 -21.42 -12.78 -7.71
CA ASP A 13 -22.41 -13.05 -6.66
C ASP A 13 -22.15 -14.33 -5.85
N SER A 14 -20.87 -14.65 -5.62
CA SER A 14 -20.46 -15.94 -5.08
C SER A 14 -19.87 -15.85 -3.68
N THR A 15 -20.05 -16.91 -2.90
CA THR A 15 -19.30 -17.13 -1.66
C THR A 15 -18.30 -18.25 -1.87
N ILE A 16 -17.03 -17.97 -1.65
CA ILE A 16 -15.92 -18.88 -1.91
C ILE A 16 -15.15 -19.12 -0.62
N GLN A 17 -15.08 -20.39 -0.22
CA GLN A 17 -14.28 -20.84 0.90
C GLN A 17 -13.27 -21.86 0.39
N ALA A 18 -12.27 -21.37 -0.34
CA ALA A 18 -11.29 -22.23 -0.99
C ALA A 18 -9.98 -21.45 -1.14
N PRO A 19 -8.96 -21.73 -0.32
CA PRO A 19 -7.66 -21.11 -0.51
C PRO A 19 -7.07 -21.60 -1.84
N LYS A 20 -6.16 -20.80 -2.41
CA LYS A 20 -5.43 -21.14 -3.65
C LYS A 20 -6.36 -21.33 -4.85
N ILE A 21 -7.54 -20.71 -4.86
CA ILE A 21 -8.57 -21.00 -5.88
C ILE A 21 -8.17 -20.54 -7.28
N LEU A 22 -7.47 -19.42 -7.47
CA LEU A 22 -7.03 -18.93 -8.79
C LEU A 22 -5.49 -18.83 -8.88
N ARG A 23 -4.89 -19.47 -9.88
CA ARG A 23 -3.41 -19.37 -10.07
C ARG A 23 -3.02 -19.39 -11.51
N ARG A 24 -2.05 -18.54 -11.86
CA ARG A 24 -1.45 -18.52 -13.20
C ARG A 24 -2.51 -18.38 -14.30
N SER A 25 -3.57 -17.63 -13.98
CA SER A 25 -4.75 -17.43 -14.81
C SER A 25 -4.78 -15.99 -15.34
N SER A 26 -5.62 -15.72 -16.34
CA SER A 26 -5.74 -14.37 -16.92
C SER A 26 -7.15 -13.96 -17.25
N ARG A 27 -7.37 -12.65 -17.42
CA ARG A 27 -8.69 -12.04 -17.72
C ARG A 27 -9.73 -12.50 -16.71
N ILE A 28 -9.50 -12.09 -15.46
CA ILE A 28 -10.30 -12.49 -14.32
C ILE A 28 -11.19 -11.32 -13.91
N THR A 29 -12.50 -11.53 -13.89
CA THR A 29 -13.48 -10.60 -13.32
C THR A 29 -14.10 -11.23 -12.08
N LEU A 30 -14.00 -10.52 -10.96
CA LEU A 30 -14.64 -10.84 -9.69
C LEU A 30 -15.59 -9.70 -9.33
N ASP A 31 -16.88 -10.00 -9.16
CA ASP A 31 -17.93 -9.00 -8.93
C ASP A 31 -18.90 -9.46 -7.83
N HIS A 32 -19.01 -8.68 -6.76
CA HIS A 32 -19.88 -8.99 -5.61
C HIS A 32 -19.57 -10.34 -4.93
N ASP A 33 -18.29 -10.72 -4.90
CA ASP A 33 -17.83 -11.98 -4.31
C ASP A 33 -17.36 -11.84 -2.86
N HIS A 34 -17.59 -12.90 -2.07
CA HIS A 34 -17.10 -13.04 -0.71
C HIS A 34 -16.17 -14.26 -0.57
N PHE A 35 -14.87 -14.01 -0.41
CA PHE A 35 -13.85 -15.02 -0.13
C PHE A 35 -13.64 -15.14 1.38
N SER A 36 -14.32 -16.09 2.03
CA SER A 36 -14.18 -16.31 3.48
C SER A 36 -12.86 -16.98 3.86
N ASP A 37 -12.25 -17.68 2.90
CA ASP A 37 -10.87 -18.17 2.93
C ASP A 37 -10.22 -17.89 1.57
N ALA A 38 -9.37 -16.86 1.56
CA ALA A 38 -8.77 -16.26 0.39
C ALA A 38 -7.25 -16.46 0.34
N GLU A 39 -6.68 -17.32 1.20
CA GLU A 39 -5.23 -17.53 1.28
C GLU A 39 -4.65 -17.93 -0.09
N GLU A 40 -3.66 -17.17 -0.56
CA GLU A 40 -2.94 -17.40 -1.81
C GLU A 40 -3.82 -17.50 -3.09
N THR A 41 -4.90 -16.72 -3.15
CA THR A 41 -6.00 -16.87 -4.12
C THR A 41 -5.75 -16.42 -5.54
N LEU A 42 -4.91 -15.42 -5.81
CA LEU A 42 -4.63 -14.86 -7.14
C LEU A 42 -3.12 -14.83 -7.36
N TRP A 43 -2.46 -15.97 -7.23
CA TRP A 43 -1.01 -16.04 -7.40
C TRP A 43 -0.62 -16.07 -8.89
N ASN A 44 0.25 -15.15 -9.29
CA ASN A 44 0.80 -15.05 -10.65
C ASN A 44 -0.28 -14.93 -11.74
N CYS A 45 -1.36 -14.21 -11.45
CA CYS A 45 -2.43 -13.94 -12.39
C CYS A 45 -2.22 -12.60 -13.12
N ARG A 46 -2.92 -12.38 -14.23
CA ARG A 46 -2.83 -11.12 -15.00
C ARG A 46 -4.19 -10.65 -15.49
N ASP A 47 -4.33 -9.34 -15.67
CA ASP A 47 -5.56 -8.70 -16.16
C ASP A 47 -6.76 -9.04 -15.25
N ILE A 48 -6.71 -8.49 -14.04
CA ILE A 48 -7.63 -8.80 -12.95
C ILE A 48 -8.49 -7.57 -12.67
N LYS A 49 -9.81 -7.75 -12.66
CA LYS A 49 -10.77 -6.73 -12.26
C LYS A 49 -11.58 -7.23 -11.06
N MET A 50 -11.60 -6.45 -9.99
CA MET A 50 -12.34 -6.76 -8.77
C MET A 50 -13.24 -5.60 -8.40
N THR A 51 -14.54 -5.86 -8.26
CA THR A 51 -15.53 -4.85 -7.86
C THR A 51 -16.40 -5.41 -6.73
N HIS A 52 -16.56 -4.67 -5.63
CA HIS A 52 -17.34 -5.12 -4.46
C HIS A 52 -16.90 -6.47 -3.88
N VAL A 53 -15.59 -6.70 -3.77
CA VAL A 53 -15.04 -7.96 -3.26
C VAL A 53 -14.72 -7.86 -1.77
N GLN A 54 -15.10 -8.89 -1.02
CA GLN A 54 -14.65 -9.09 0.35
C GLN A 54 -13.74 -10.30 0.42
N ALA A 55 -12.59 -10.18 1.10
CA ALA A 55 -11.64 -11.28 1.19
C ALA A 55 -10.96 -11.35 2.56
N ASN A 56 -10.77 -12.58 3.05
CA ASN A 56 -9.96 -12.86 4.24
C ASN A 56 -8.87 -13.88 3.88
N GLY A 57 -7.61 -13.46 3.86
CA GLY A 57 -6.49 -14.36 3.60
C GLY A 57 -5.18 -13.66 3.23
N ASP A 58 -4.08 -14.34 3.52
CA ASP A 58 -2.73 -13.86 3.25
C ASP A 58 -2.33 -14.09 1.78
N TYR A 59 -1.40 -13.26 1.29
CA TYR A 59 -0.84 -13.35 -0.06
C TYR A 59 -1.89 -13.38 -1.17
N PHE A 60 -2.97 -12.61 -1.03
CA PHE A 60 -4.14 -12.69 -1.90
C PHE A 60 -3.81 -12.56 -3.39
N GLY A 61 -3.02 -11.57 -3.81
CA GLY A 61 -2.67 -11.23 -5.19
C GLY A 61 -1.18 -11.30 -5.51
N MET A 62 -0.42 -12.20 -4.87
CA MET A 62 1.04 -12.28 -5.01
C MET A 62 1.50 -12.43 -6.47
N ASN A 63 2.51 -11.65 -6.86
CA ASN A 63 3.15 -11.65 -8.18
C ASN A 63 2.17 -11.49 -9.36
N SER A 64 1.01 -10.87 -9.11
CA SER A 64 0.02 -10.61 -10.15
C SER A 64 0.20 -9.24 -10.79
N GLU A 65 -0.30 -9.07 -12.02
CA GLU A 65 -0.13 -7.82 -12.76
C GLU A 65 -1.40 -7.34 -13.45
N ASN A 66 -1.48 -6.03 -13.70
CA ASN A 66 -2.63 -5.35 -14.32
C ASN A 66 -3.90 -5.58 -13.49
N ILE A 67 -3.92 -5.00 -12.29
CA ILE A 67 -4.96 -5.23 -11.30
C ILE A 67 -5.77 -3.94 -11.13
N TYR A 68 -7.07 -4.02 -11.33
CA TYR A 68 -8.03 -2.97 -11.00
C TYR A 68 -8.91 -3.42 -9.84
N VAL A 69 -9.02 -2.58 -8.81
CA VAL A 69 -9.79 -2.83 -7.60
C VAL A 69 -10.71 -1.65 -7.31
N ASP A 70 -11.99 -1.90 -7.10
CA ASP A 70 -12.95 -0.90 -6.65
C ASP A 70 -13.89 -1.50 -5.58
N HIS A 71 -14.05 -0.81 -4.46
CA HIS A 71 -14.87 -1.25 -3.33
C HIS A 71 -14.45 -2.62 -2.72
N MET A 72 -13.16 -2.83 -2.47
CA MET A 72 -12.66 -4.03 -1.81
C MET A 72 -12.57 -3.85 -0.29
N ASN A 73 -12.94 -4.88 0.48
CA ASN A 73 -12.58 -4.99 1.89
C ASN A 73 -11.75 -6.25 2.12
N LEU A 74 -10.50 -6.08 2.53
CA LEU A 74 -9.59 -7.20 2.73
C LEU A 74 -8.96 -7.19 4.11
N VAL A 75 -8.95 -8.36 4.75
CA VAL A 75 -8.15 -8.66 5.95
C VAL A 75 -7.16 -9.76 5.61
N GLY A 76 -5.86 -9.51 5.80
CA GLY A 76 -4.82 -10.48 5.47
C GLY A 76 -3.49 -9.80 5.13
N ASN A 77 -2.38 -10.52 5.29
CA ASN A 77 -1.02 -10.00 5.16
C ASN A 77 -0.48 -10.21 3.75
N TYR A 78 0.49 -9.38 3.34
CA TYR A 78 1.21 -9.51 2.06
C TYR A 78 0.28 -9.50 0.83
N VAL A 79 -0.77 -8.67 0.89
CA VAL A 79 -1.94 -8.72 -0.01
C VAL A 79 -1.52 -8.78 -1.47
N PHE A 80 -0.70 -7.83 -1.90
CA PHE A 80 -0.22 -7.73 -3.29
C PHE A 80 1.30 -7.89 -3.38
N ASP A 81 1.92 -8.74 -2.56
CA ASP A 81 3.38 -8.92 -2.59
C ASP A 81 3.90 -9.21 -4.02
N GLY A 82 4.79 -8.34 -4.52
CA GLY A 82 5.39 -8.46 -5.85
C GLY A 82 4.47 -8.06 -7.02
N ALA A 83 3.32 -7.45 -6.75
CA ALA A 83 2.36 -7.09 -7.79
C ALA A 83 2.81 -5.87 -8.62
N LYS A 84 2.32 -5.80 -9.86
CA LYS A 84 2.65 -4.72 -10.79
C LYS A 84 1.43 -4.10 -11.46
N ASN A 85 1.47 -2.80 -11.70
CA ASN A 85 0.38 -2.06 -12.36
C ASN A 85 -0.95 -2.26 -11.61
N VAL A 86 -1.02 -1.74 -10.39
CA VAL A 86 -2.15 -1.93 -9.49
C VAL A 86 -2.86 -0.59 -9.30
N GLU A 87 -4.16 -0.56 -9.57
CA GLU A 87 -5.02 0.59 -9.39
C GLU A 87 -6.16 0.25 -8.42
N VAL A 88 -6.32 1.05 -7.37
CA VAL A 88 -7.25 0.77 -6.27
C VAL A 88 -8.11 1.98 -5.95
N HIS A 89 -9.41 1.75 -5.77
CA HIS A 89 -10.42 2.77 -5.45
C HIS A 89 -11.31 2.32 -4.30
N ASN A 90 -11.76 3.27 -3.46
CA ASN A 90 -12.82 3.08 -2.46
C ASN A 90 -12.67 1.84 -1.57
N SER A 91 -11.44 1.46 -1.22
CA SER A 91 -11.14 0.16 -0.62
C SER A 91 -10.58 0.28 0.79
N THR A 92 -10.70 -0.79 1.55
CA THR A 92 -10.13 -0.92 2.89
C THR A 92 -9.24 -2.15 3.00
N PHE A 93 -8.01 -1.95 3.46
CA PHE A 93 -7.06 -3.03 3.73
C PHE A 93 -6.66 -3.01 5.21
N VAL A 94 -6.84 -4.15 5.87
CA VAL A 94 -6.28 -4.43 7.19
C VAL A 94 -5.23 -5.51 7.01
N SER A 95 -3.97 -5.10 6.97
CA SER A 95 -2.86 -5.94 6.54
C SER A 95 -1.59 -5.46 7.20
N LYS A 96 -0.75 -6.38 7.70
CA LYS A 96 0.62 -6.00 8.05
C LYS A 96 1.29 -5.26 6.88
N ASP A 97 1.14 -5.81 5.67
CA ASP A 97 1.81 -5.36 4.44
C ASP A 97 0.90 -5.48 3.21
N ALA A 98 0.25 -4.38 2.79
CA ALA A 98 -0.66 -4.44 1.65
C ALA A 98 0.04 -4.48 0.27
N PHE A 99 1.15 -3.75 0.13
CA PHE A 99 1.81 -3.52 -1.16
C PHE A 99 3.32 -3.79 -1.09
N TRP A 100 3.71 -4.94 -0.53
CA TRP A 100 5.13 -5.32 -0.41
C TRP A 100 5.75 -5.57 -1.80
N ASN A 101 7.00 -5.14 -2.03
CA ASN A 101 7.73 -5.35 -3.30
C ASN A 101 6.99 -4.93 -4.60
N CYS A 102 6.10 -3.94 -4.54
CA CYS A 102 5.26 -3.60 -5.68
C CYS A 102 5.94 -2.66 -6.69
N GLU A 103 5.38 -2.56 -7.90
CA GLU A 103 5.79 -1.59 -8.91
C GLU A 103 4.57 -0.97 -9.63
N ASN A 104 4.55 0.36 -9.76
CA ASN A 104 3.46 1.12 -10.40
C ASN A 104 2.10 0.88 -9.72
N VAL A 105 1.92 1.48 -8.55
CA VAL A 105 0.69 1.35 -7.75
C VAL A 105 0.04 2.71 -7.58
N THR A 106 -1.26 2.82 -7.81
CA THR A 106 -2.03 4.04 -7.53
C THR A 106 -3.27 3.70 -6.72
N ILE A 107 -3.46 4.42 -5.61
CA ILE A 107 -4.56 4.20 -4.67
C ILE A 107 -5.33 5.50 -4.47
N PHE A 108 -6.65 5.43 -4.59
CA PHE A 108 -7.59 6.53 -4.43
C PHE A 108 -8.60 6.25 -3.33
N ASP A 109 -8.93 7.28 -2.54
CA ASP A 109 -10.10 7.33 -1.65
C ASP A 109 -10.23 6.09 -0.74
N SER A 110 -9.09 5.57 -0.26
CA SER A 110 -9.00 4.28 0.43
C SER A 110 -8.40 4.40 1.83
N THR A 111 -8.69 3.39 2.66
CA THR A 111 -8.13 3.28 4.01
C THR A 111 -7.19 2.08 4.11
N ILE A 112 -6.01 2.28 4.68
CA ILE A 112 -5.03 1.22 4.92
C ILE A 112 -4.61 1.25 6.38
N ASN A 113 -4.73 0.10 7.05
CA ASN A 113 -4.23 -0.10 8.42
C ASN A 113 -3.23 -1.26 8.40
N GLY A 114 -1.99 -0.99 8.81
CA GLY A 114 -0.92 -1.98 8.76
C GLY A 114 0.31 -1.69 9.60
N GLU A 115 1.41 -2.35 9.23
CA GLU A 115 2.74 -2.16 9.81
C GLU A 115 3.63 -1.61 8.67
N TYR A 116 4.27 -2.47 7.87
CA TYR A 116 5.24 -2.04 6.85
C TYR A 116 4.61 -1.79 5.48
N LEU A 117 3.56 -0.96 5.48
CA LEU A 117 2.84 -0.58 4.27
C LEU A 117 3.80 -0.18 3.13
N ALA A 118 3.66 -0.84 1.99
CA ALA A 118 4.36 -0.52 0.75
C ALA A 118 5.89 -0.66 0.80
N TRP A 119 6.42 -1.53 1.66
CA TRP A 119 7.86 -1.78 1.75
C TRP A 119 8.50 -2.16 0.40
N ASN A 120 9.66 -1.59 0.09
CA ASN A 120 10.45 -1.90 -1.10
C ASN A 120 9.66 -1.76 -2.43
N THR A 121 8.85 -0.71 -2.53
CA THR A 121 7.99 -0.43 -3.69
C THR A 121 8.58 0.63 -4.59
N LYS A 122 8.31 0.54 -5.89
CA LYS A 122 8.68 1.57 -6.87
C LYS A 122 7.45 2.20 -7.52
N ASN A 123 7.43 3.52 -7.66
CA ASN A 123 6.34 4.30 -8.26
C ASN A 123 5.00 4.02 -7.58
N ILE A 124 4.79 4.56 -6.39
CA ILE A 124 3.51 4.45 -5.69
C ILE A 124 2.90 5.81 -5.41
N THR A 125 1.60 5.92 -5.70
CA THR A 125 0.81 7.14 -5.55
C THR A 125 -0.40 6.89 -4.66
N PHE A 126 -0.58 7.74 -3.66
CA PHE A 126 -1.79 7.79 -2.82
C PHE A 126 -2.52 9.12 -3.02
N VAL A 127 -3.83 9.08 -3.21
CA VAL A 127 -4.69 10.26 -3.36
C VAL A 127 -5.91 10.12 -2.45
N ASN A 128 -6.11 11.09 -1.56
CA ASN A 128 -7.21 11.11 -0.59
C ASN A 128 -7.27 9.87 0.33
N CYS A 129 -6.11 9.24 0.59
CA CYS A 129 -6.07 8.03 1.41
C CYS A 129 -5.91 8.35 2.90
N THR A 130 -6.47 7.50 3.74
CA THR A 130 -6.16 7.46 5.18
C THR A 130 -5.31 6.24 5.48
N ILE A 131 -4.15 6.45 6.09
CA ILE A 131 -3.19 5.40 6.41
C ILE A 131 -2.93 5.43 7.91
N GLU A 132 -2.91 4.25 8.51
CA GLU A 132 -2.40 4.00 9.85
C GLU A 132 -1.35 2.89 9.77
N SER A 133 -0.17 3.13 10.30
CA SER A 133 0.95 2.20 10.09
C SER A 133 2.07 2.33 11.11
N ASP A 134 2.52 1.22 11.69
CA ASP A 134 3.80 1.16 12.41
C ASP A 134 4.95 0.90 11.42
N GLN A 135 5.85 1.87 11.25
CA GLN A 135 6.96 1.81 10.29
C GLN A 135 6.50 1.60 8.82
N GLY A 136 5.41 2.25 8.43
CA GLY A 136 4.91 2.23 7.05
C GLY A 136 5.74 3.11 6.10
N LEU A 137 5.59 2.90 4.80
CA LEU A 137 6.20 3.70 3.74
C LEU A 137 7.73 3.71 3.81
N CYS A 138 8.37 2.54 3.80
CA CYS A 138 9.82 2.43 3.84
C CYS A 138 10.39 1.82 2.55
N TYR A 139 11.60 2.23 2.18
CA TYR A 139 12.33 1.76 1.01
C TYR A 139 11.59 1.99 -0.31
N ILE A 140 10.84 3.10 -0.41
CA ILE A 140 10.07 3.42 -1.61
C ILE A 140 10.91 4.29 -2.55
N ASP A 141 10.97 3.90 -3.82
CA ASP A 141 11.52 4.74 -4.88
C ASP A 141 10.38 5.41 -5.66
N HIS A 142 10.33 6.75 -5.68
CA HIS A 142 9.25 7.57 -6.25
C HIS A 142 7.91 7.40 -5.51
N LEU A 143 7.74 8.15 -4.42
CA LEU A 143 6.53 8.18 -3.60
C LEU A 143 5.76 9.47 -3.83
N THR A 144 4.51 9.38 -4.31
CA THR A 144 3.60 10.52 -4.39
C THR A 144 2.45 10.38 -3.41
N MET A 145 2.16 11.44 -2.65
CA MET A 145 0.97 11.50 -1.79
C MET A 145 0.25 12.83 -2.00
N ARG A 146 -1.07 12.78 -2.12
CA ARG A 146 -1.93 13.96 -2.30
C ARG A 146 -3.09 13.91 -1.32
N ASN A 147 -3.25 14.96 -0.52
CA ASN A 147 -4.34 15.08 0.45
C ASN A 147 -4.53 13.81 1.30
N CYS A 148 -3.41 13.20 1.73
CA CYS A 148 -3.44 11.97 2.52
C CYS A 148 -3.48 12.29 4.02
N ARG A 149 -3.96 11.35 4.82
CA ARG A 149 -3.93 11.44 6.28
C ARG A 149 -3.13 10.27 6.81
N LEU A 150 -2.02 10.55 7.49
CA LEU A 150 -1.27 9.57 8.25
C LEU A 150 -1.71 9.66 9.72
N LEU A 151 -2.33 8.62 10.25
CA LEU A 151 -2.86 8.56 11.60
C LEU A 151 -2.10 7.51 12.39
N ARG A 152 -1.57 7.87 13.56
CA ARG A 152 -0.77 6.95 14.39
C ARG A 152 0.35 6.27 13.59
N THR A 153 1.01 7.05 12.74
CA THR A 153 2.08 6.57 11.86
C THR A 153 3.43 7.07 12.34
N ASP A 154 4.28 6.14 12.76
CA ASP A 154 5.66 6.38 13.18
C ASP A 154 6.67 5.71 12.24
N LEU A 155 7.93 6.14 12.38
CA LEU A 155 9.10 5.66 11.65
C LEU A 155 8.95 5.64 10.12
N ALA A 156 8.07 6.51 9.60
CA ALA A 156 7.72 6.52 8.20
C ALA A 156 8.80 7.15 7.32
N PHE A 157 8.74 6.84 6.03
CA PHE A 157 9.62 7.37 4.98
C PHE A 157 11.07 6.89 5.04
N GLU A 158 11.38 5.87 5.85
CA GLU A 158 12.76 5.37 5.96
C GLU A 158 13.26 4.89 4.60
N TYR A 159 14.36 5.49 4.15
CA TYR A 159 14.98 5.26 2.85
C TYR A 159 14.06 5.44 1.64
N CYS A 160 13.11 6.39 1.71
CA CYS A 160 12.32 6.76 0.53
C CYS A 160 13.00 7.82 -0.32
N SER A 161 12.99 7.67 -1.64
CA SER A 161 13.54 8.61 -2.62
C SER A 161 12.45 9.21 -3.51
N ASP A 162 12.74 10.40 -4.05
CA ASP A 162 11.84 11.17 -4.91
C ASP A 162 10.43 11.29 -4.31
N ILE A 163 10.40 11.70 -3.03
CA ILE A 163 9.16 11.90 -2.28
C ILE A 163 8.50 13.20 -2.75
N ASP A 164 7.21 13.14 -3.03
CA ASP A 164 6.35 14.29 -3.20
C ASP A 164 5.06 14.05 -2.40
N ALA A 165 5.10 14.40 -1.12
CA ALA A 165 4.04 14.07 -0.17
C ALA A 165 3.35 15.31 0.41
N ASP A 166 2.03 15.35 0.28
CA ASP A 166 1.14 16.32 0.91
C ASP A 166 0.18 15.63 1.90
N ILE A 167 0.38 15.89 3.19
CA ILE A 167 -0.24 15.16 4.31
C ILE A 167 -1.05 16.12 5.19
N ASN A 168 -2.35 15.88 5.27
CA ASN A 168 -3.34 16.67 5.99
C ASN A 168 -3.57 16.13 7.41
N SER A 169 -2.48 15.85 8.13
CA SER A 169 -2.50 15.37 9.52
C SER A 169 -1.13 15.58 10.21
N THR A 170 -1.09 15.32 11.52
CA THR A 170 0.17 15.17 12.26
C THR A 170 0.74 13.77 12.03
N ILE A 171 2.03 13.68 11.73
CA ILE A 171 2.79 12.42 11.63
C ILE A 171 3.53 12.20 12.95
N MET A 172 3.54 10.98 13.49
CA MET A 172 4.23 10.73 14.76
C MET A 172 5.75 10.79 14.58
N SER A 173 6.30 10.12 13.57
CA SER A 173 7.70 10.32 13.25
C SER A 173 8.07 10.03 11.80
N VAL A 174 9.07 10.77 11.34
CA VAL A 174 9.71 10.62 10.03
C VAL A 174 11.15 10.19 10.27
N LYS A 175 11.61 9.16 9.56
CA LYS A 175 12.95 8.59 9.74
C LYS A 175 13.69 8.53 8.42
N ASN A 176 14.94 9.03 8.39
CA ASN A 176 15.90 8.85 7.30
C ASN A 176 15.36 8.84 5.84
N PRO A 177 14.55 9.82 5.40
CA PRO A 177 14.20 9.93 3.99
C PRO A 177 15.45 10.23 3.14
N ILE A 178 15.53 9.66 1.93
CA ILE A 178 16.67 9.87 1.01
C ILE A 178 16.53 11.22 0.29
N SER A 179 15.38 11.51 -0.31
CA SER A 179 15.19 12.76 -1.07
C SER A 179 13.72 13.11 -1.30
N GLY A 180 13.46 14.39 -1.58
CA GLY A 180 12.15 14.89 -1.99
C GLY A 180 11.56 15.93 -1.04
N THR A 181 10.25 16.05 -1.03
CA THR A 181 9.50 16.99 -0.19
C THR A 181 8.41 16.27 0.60
N ILE A 182 8.39 16.51 1.91
CA ILE A 182 7.35 16.06 2.82
C ILE A 182 6.68 17.31 3.41
N HIS A 183 5.42 17.52 3.09
CA HIS A 183 4.55 18.52 3.70
C HIS A 183 3.56 17.85 4.65
N ALA A 184 3.44 18.37 5.88
CA ALA A 184 2.49 17.89 6.88
C ALA A 184 1.97 19.02 7.78
N HIS A 185 0.85 18.83 8.50
CA HIS A 185 0.44 19.82 9.51
C HIS A 185 1.48 19.98 10.62
N ALA A 186 1.97 18.84 11.12
CA ALA A 186 3.03 18.75 12.11
C ALA A 186 3.70 17.38 12.03
N ILE A 187 4.93 17.29 12.55
CA ILE A 187 5.66 16.04 12.73
C ILE A 187 6.19 16.04 14.15
N ASP A 188 5.86 15.02 14.95
CA ASP A 188 6.23 15.00 16.37
C ASP A 188 7.72 14.70 16.57
N ASP A 189 8.30 13.79 15.77
CA ASP A 189 9.73 13.47 15.80
C ASP A 189 10.33 13.29 14.40
N VAL A 190 11.56 13.76 14.23
CA VAL A 190 12.31 13.68 12.95
C VAL A 190 13.67 13.08 13.25
N ILE A 191 13.85 11.83 12.82
CA ILE A 191 15.01 11.00 13.14
C ILE A 191 15.90 10.93 11.90
N LEU A 192 17.04 11.62 11.93
CA LEU A 192 17.98 11.71 10.81
C LEU A 192 19.36 11.24 11.21
N ASP A 193 19.93 10.34 10.41
CA ASP A 193 21.29 9.81 10.56
C ASP A 193 22.13 10.22 9.33
N PRO A 194 22.95 11.28 9.44
CA PRO A 194 23.79 11.77 8.35
C PRO A 194 24.85 10.77 7.85
N THR A 195 25.07 9.67 8.57
CA THR A 195 25.96 8.60 8.09
C THR A 195 25.29 7.67 7.09
N LYS A 196 23.96 7.73 6.96
CA LYS A 196 23.15 6.85 6.11
C LYS A 196 22.47 7.59 4.96
N ILE A 197 22.17 8.87 5.12
CA ILE A 197 21.51 9.73 4.14
C ILE A 197 22.17 11.11 4.11
N ASP A 198 21.91 11.89 3.06
CA ASP A 198 22.19 13.34 3.05
C ASP A 198 20.90 14.09 3.42
N PRO A 199 20.78 14.65 4.65
CA PRO A 199 19.57 15.34 5.09
C PRO A 199 19.18 16.54 4.22
N SER A 200 20.12 17.12 3.48
CA SER A 200 19.84 18.28 2.62
C SER A 200 19.04 17.94 1.36
N GLN A 201 18.99 16.66 0.98
CA GLN A 201 18.21 16.18 -0.17
C GLN A 201 16.70 16.08 0.13
N THR A 202 16.29 16.16 1.40
CA THR A 202 14.88 16.12 1.78
C THR A 202 14.44 17.44 2.40
N LYS A 203 13.37 18.02 1.83
CA LYS A 203 12.72 19.22 2.35
C LYS A 203 11.51 18.83 3.19
N ILE A 204 11.58 19.05 4.50
CA ILE A 204 10.46 18.85 5.42
C ILE A 204 9.81 20.20 5.71
N ILE A 205 8.50 20.30 5.47
CA ILE A 205 7.69 21.52 5.63
C ILE A 205 6.52 21.18 6.57
N THR A 206 6.31 22.01 7.58
CA THR A 206 5.18 21.87 8.49
C THR A 206 4.41 23.18 8.64
N ASP A 207 3.08 23.09 8.75
CA ASP A 207 2.22 24.27 9.01
C ASP A 207 2.50 24.88 10.39
N ASN A 208 2.71 24.01 11.38
CA ASN A 208 3.12 24.38 12.74
C ASN A 208 4.63 24.17 12.90
N LYS A 209 5.34 25.11 13.55
CA LYS A 209 6.80 25.05 13.72
C LYS A 209 7.24 23.73 14.40
N LEU A 210 8.24 23.06 13.81
CA LEU A 210 8.88 21.84 14.33
C LEU A 210 9.44 22.03 15.75
N ASN A 211 9.17 21.08 16.66
CA ASN A 211 9.91 20.91 17.90
C ASN A 211 11.15 20.05 17.62
N LYS A 212 12.25 20.64 17.15
CA LYS A 212 13.51 19.90 16.97
C LYS A 212 14.05 19.44 18.32
N LYS A 213 14.13 18.12 18.56
CA LYS A 213 15.03 17.54 19.56
C LYS A 213 16.32 17.18 18.85
N GLU A 214 17.39 17.93 19.13
CA GLU A 214 18.74 17.52 18.74
C GLU A 214 19.17 16.39 19.69
N THR A 215 19.35 15.19 19.16
CA THR A 215 19.99 14.09 19.87
C THR A 215 21.51 14.31 19.83
N ALA A 216 22.12 14.40 21.02
CA ALA A 216 23.55 14.61 21.23
C ALA A 216 24.40 13.37 20.89
#